data_AF-A0A4V3T0K6-F1
#
_entry.id   AF-A0A4V3T0K6-F1
#
_cell.length_a   1.000
_cell.length_b   1.000
_cell.length_c   1.000
_cell.angle_alpha   90.00
_cell.angle_beta   90.00
_cell.angle_gamma   90.00
#
_symmetry.space_group_name_H-M   'P 1'
#
loop_
_entity.id
_entity.type
_entity.pdbx_description
1 polymer ?
#
loop_
_entity_poly.entity_id
_entity_poly.type
_entity_poly.pdbx_seq_one_letter_code
_entity_poly.pdbx_strand_id
1 'polypeptide(L)'
;MPDRRQPDSSTDDNPFAAPPEGKPDQPWQPRGGNGAGGPGGGRDGRDPTPEGPARWDPTDPIQRRARYALLAGMWGFFFGIFGIPSVGLLLGALALYWGVSALRGGVESLGPAARPQRTAAVSGLVTATLALMLAAGSYAVQLTYKDFYVCRDDALTKTAELECNTLLPDNFLGKVLKVQR
;
A
#
# COMPACT_ATOMS: atom_id res chain seq x y z
N MET A 1 29.72 11.11 52.16
CA MET A 1 28.34 10.88 51.65
C MET A 1 28.40 10.83 50.13
N PRO A 2 27.74 9.87 49.47
CA PRO A 2 27.95 9.57 48.05
C PRO A 2 27.28 10.58 47.11
N ASP A 3 27.76 10.56 45.86
CA ASP A 3 27.41 11.37 44.70
C ASP A 3 25.90 11.68 44.54
N ARG A 4 25.57 12.98 44.51
CA ARG A 4 24.39 13.46 43.78
C ARG A 4 24.70 13.34 42.29
N ARG A 5 24.22 12.28 41.63
CA ARG A 5 24.06 12.31 40.18
C ARG A 5 23.21 13.53 39.84
N GLN A 6 23.81 14.50 39.16
CA GLN A 6 23.04 15.53 38.47
C GLN A 6 22.10 14.81 37.50
N PRO A 7 20.80 15.15 37.45
CA PRO A 7 19.90 14.52 36.51
C PRO A 7 20.38 14.84 35.09
N ASP A 8 20.57 13.79 34.30
CA ASP A 8 21.03 13.89 32.92
C ASP A 8 20.02 14.73 32.11
N SER A 9 20.48 15.71 31.34
CA SER A 9 19.65 16.63 30.54
C SER A 9 18.70 15.90 29.57
N SER A 10 19.02 14.66 29.19
CA SER A 10 18.14 13.78 28.40
C SER A 10 16.83 13.42 29.11
N THR A 11 16.78 13.50 30.44
CA THR A 11 15.57 13.26 31.24
C THR A 11 14.62 14.46 31.16
N ASP A 12 15.14 15.67 30.99
CA ASP A 12 14.34 16.89 30.88
C ASP A 12 13.64 17.02 29.52
N ASP A 13 14.21 16.42 28.48
CA ASP A 13 13.63 16.32 27.13
C ASP A 13 12.62 15.16 26.96
N ASN A 14 12.40 14.36 28.02
CA ASN A 14 11.42 13.28 27.97
C ASN A 14 10.00 13.82 28.20
N PRO A 15 9.09 13.74 27.21
CA PRO A 15 7.73 14.28 27.31
C PRO A 15 6.85 13.56 28.35
N PHE A 16 7.30 12.42 28.87
CA PHE A 16 6.63 11.62 29.91
C PHE A 16 7.34 11.65 31.27
N ALA A 17 8.42 12.42 31.43
CA ALA A 17 9.10 12.53 32.73
C ALA A 17 8.19 13.17 33.79
N ALA A 18 8.32 12.67 35.03
CA ALA A 18 7.66 13.28 36.18
C ALA A 18 8.10 14.76 36.34
N PRO A 19 7.24 15.63 36.88
CA PRO A 19 7.61 17.01 37.18
C PRO A 19 8.83 17.08 38.10
N PRO A 20 9.72 18.07 37.93
CA PRO A 20 10.87 18.25 38.82
C PRO A 20 10.39 18.55 40.25
N GLU A 21 11.13 18.03 41.23
CA GLU A 21 10.82 18.17 42.66
C GLU A 21 10.80 19.66 43.08
N GLY A 22 9.82 20.05 43.91
CA GLY A 22 9.70 21.42 44.45
C GLY A 22 8.70 22.33 43.71
N LYS A 23 7.94 21.82 42.74
CA LYS A 23 6.80 22.55 42.14
C LYS A 23 5.48 22.15 42.83
N PRO A 24 4.47 23.06 42.86
CA PRO A 24 3.12 22.73 43.34
C PRO A 24 2.53 21.56 42.53
N ASP A 25 1.72 20.72 43.17
CA ASP A 25 1.06 19.59 42.51
C ASP A 25 0.14 20.10 41.38
N GLN A 26 0.40 19.64 40.16
CA GLN A 26 -0.41 19.95 38.98
C GLN A 26 -0.90 18.64 38.35
N PRO A 27 -2.11 18.62 37.78
CA PRO A 27 -2.55 17.47 36.99
C PRO A 27 -1.56 17.20 35.85
N TRP A 28 -1.20 15.94 35.67
CA TRP A 28 -0.18 15.52 34.70
C TRP A 28 -0.51 16.00 33.28
N GLN A 29 0.45 16.67 32.64
CA GLN A 29 0.35 17.14 31.26
C GLN A 29 1.63 16.79 30.48
N PRO A 30 1.52 16.27 29.25
CA PRO A 30 2.68 16.00 28.41
C PRO A 30 3.38 17.31 28.02
N ARG A 31 4.69 17.42 28.28
CA ARG A 31 5.48 18.59 27.83
C ARG A 31 5.54 18.56 26.31
N GLY A 32 4.79 19.42 25.62
CA GLY A 32 4.85 19.57 24.14
C GLY A 32 3.52 19.64 23.37
N GLY A 33 2.38 19.56 24.03
CA GLY A 33 1.09 20.00 23.48
C GLY A 33 0.39 20.83 24.55
N ASN A 34 -0.27 21.96 24.31
CA ASN A 34 -0.89 22.50 23.11
C ASN A 34 -1.41 23.91 23.48
N GLY A 35 -1.42 24.85 22.52
CA GLY A 35 -1.97 26.19 22.76
C GLY A 35 -1.85 27.18 21.59
N ALA A 36 -2.47 26.85 20.45
CA ALA A 36 -2.88 27.87 19.49
C ALA A 36 -4.02 28.70 20.08
N GLY A 37 -3.93 30.04 20.04
CA GLY A 37 -5.06 30.91 20.32
C GLY A 37 -4.72 32.28 20.90
N GLY A 38 -4.15 33.17 20.07
CA GLY A 38 -4.11 34.60 20.36
C GLY A 38 -4.23 35.39 19.05
N PRO A 39 -5.19 36.34 18.90
CA PRO A 39 -5.28 37.14 17.69
C PRO A 39 -4.27 38.28 17.79
N GLY A 40 -3.08 38.09 17.22
CA GLY A 40 -2.03 39.10 17.20
C GLY A 40 -1.18 38.94 15.96
N GLY A 41 -1.20 39.96 15.11
CA GLY A 41 -0.56 39.97 13.81
C GLY A 41 0.97 39.88 13.85
N GLY A 42 1.54 39.55 12.69
CA GLY A 42 2.97 39.58 12.45
C GLY A 42 3.34 38.66 11.29
N ARG A 43 3.32 39.19 10.06
CA ARG A 43 4.21 38.70 9.01
C ARG A 43 5.62 39.06 9.49
N ASP A 44 6.50 38.08 9.61
CA ASP A 44 7.93 38.20 9.29
C ASP A 44 8.68 36.87 9.55
N GLY A 45 9.60 36.55 8.62
CA GLY A 45 10.76 35.68 8.80
C GLY A 45 10.53 34.26 9.33
N ARG A 46 10.31 33.28 8.44
CA ARG A 46 10.47 31.86 8.80
C ARG A 46 11.81 31.35 8.29
N ASP A 47 12.81 31.40 9.17
CA ASP A 47 14.00 30.57 9.05
C ASP A 47 13.57 29.09 8.98
N PRO A 48 14.19 28.25 8.14
CA PRO A 48 13.88 26.83 8.09
C PRO A 48 14.53 26.16 9.30
N THR A 49 13.81 26.11 10.43
CA THR A 49 14.19 25.24 11.54
C THR A 49 14.33 23.81 11.02
N PRO A 50 15.41 23.07 11.33
CA PRO A 50 15.57 21.69 10.90
C PRO A 50 14.39 20.87 11.41
N GLU A 51 13.48 20.53 10.51
CA GLU A 51 12.25 19.82 10.83
C GLU A 51 12.60 18.51 11.55
N GLY A 52 12.14 18.40 12.80
CA GLY A 52 12.15 17.14 13.53
C GLY A 52 11.45 16.03 12.72
N PRO A 53 11.61 14.76 13.10
CA PRO A 53 11.03 13.64 12.36
C PRO A 53 9.55 13.92 12.14
N ALA A 54 9.13 13.92 10.87
CA ALA A 54 7.77 14.30 10.49
C ALA A 54 6.76 13.53 11.34
N ARG A 55 6.01 14.30 12.13
CA ARG A 55 4.99 13.82 13.06
C ARG A 55 3.96 13.02 12.29
N TRP A 56 3.83 11.74 12.61
CA TRP A 56 2.77 10.88 12.09
C TRP A 56 1.39 11.47 12.42
N ASP A 57 0.59 11.81 11.40
CA ASP A 57 -0.77 12.34 11.57
C ASP A 57 -1.83 11.33 11.07
N PRO A 58 -2.58 10.66 11.97
CA PRO A 58 -3.59 9.68 11.60
C PRO A 58 -4.70 10.21 10.68
N THR A 59 -4.88 11.53 10.60
CA THR A 59 -5.94 12.16 9.80
C THR A 59 -5.48 12.58 8.41
N ASP A 60 -4.18 12.46 8.10
CA ASP A 60 -3.68 12.84 6.78
C ASP A 60 -4.25 11.93 5.67
N PRO A 61 -4.96 12.51 4.67
CA PRO A 61 -5.51 11.73 3.57
C PRO A 61 -4.44 11.03 2.73
N ILE A 62 -3.25 11.60 2.56
CA ILE A 62 -2.19 11.01 1.70
C ILE A 62 -1.69 9.71 2.33
N GLN A 63 -1.48 9.74 3.64
CA GLN A 63 -0.98 8.60 4.42
C GLN A 63 -1.98 7.44 4.48
N ARG A 64 -3.29 7.74 4.55
CA ARG A 64 -4.35 6.72 4.45
C ARG A 64 -4.38 6.06 3.08
N ARG A 65 -4.29 6.86 2.01
CA ARG A 65 -4.32 6.36 0.63
C ARG A 65 -3.13 5.45 0.32
N ALA A 66 -1.93 5.77 0.82
CA ALA A 66 -0.75 4.92 0.66
C ALA A 66 -0.93 3.54 1.32
N ARG A 67 -1.52 3.49 2.52
CA ARG A 67 -1.84 2.24 3.22
C ARG A 67 -2.88 1.42 2.48
N TYR A 68 -3.94 2.07 1.99
CA TYR A 68 -4.97 1.41 1.19
C TYR A 68 -4.42 0.86 -0.13
N ALA A 69 -3.52 1.59 -0.79
CA ALA A 69 -2.85 1.10 -1.99
C ALA A 69 -2.04 -0.18 -1.73
N LEU A 70 -1.27 -0.23 -0.65
CA LEU A 70 -0.47 -1.40 -0.29
C LEU A 70 -1.34 -2.60 0.09
N LEU A 71 -2.37 -2.38 0.92
CA LEU A 71 -3.31 -3.45 1.31
C LEU A 71 -4.10 -3.97 0.10
N ALA A 72 -4.65 -3.08 -0.72
CA ALA A 72 -5.38 -3.46 -1.92
C ALA A 72 -4.48 -4.17 -2.93
N GLY A 73 -3.23 -3.73 -3.09
CA GLY A 73 -2.26 -4.38 -3.99
C GLY A 73 -1.92 -5.79 -3.50
N MET A 74 -1.60 -5.94 -2.21
CA MET A 74 -1.29 -7.23 -1.59
C MET A 74 -2.45 -8.22 -1.77
N TRP A 75 -3.68 -7.81 -1.43
CA TRP A 75 -4.86 -8.67 -1.58
C TRP A 75 -5.23 -8.92 -3.04
N GLY A 76 -5.09 -7.92 -3.92
CA GLY A 76 -5.37 -8.07 -5.36
C GLY A 76 -4.47 -9.09 -6.03
N PHE A 77 -3.17 -9.07 -5.71
CA PHE A 77 -2.23 -10.08 -6.19
C PHE A 77 -2.56 -11.47 -5.64
N PHE A 78 -2.85 -11.58 -4.35
CA PHE A 78 -3.26 -12.84 -3.73
C PHE A 78 -4.47 -13.44 -4.46
N PHE A 79 -5.59 -12.72 -4.58
CA PHE A 79 -6.77 -13.24 -5.26
C PHE A 79 -6.55 -13.53 -6.75
N GLY A 80 -5.63 -12.81 -7.40
CA GLY A 80 -5.20 -13.11 -8.77
C GLY A 80 -4.55 -14.49 -8.91
N ILE A 81 -3.74 -14.91 -7.93
CA ILE A 81 -3.09 -16.23 -7.94
C ILE A 81 -4.07 -17.35 -7.52
N PHE A 82 -4.92 -17.11 -6.52
CA PHE A 82 -5.80 -18.14 -5.96
C PHE A 82 -7.08 -18.42 -6.79
N GLY A 83 -7.12 -17.99 -8.05
CA GLY A 83 -8.16 -18.39 -9.00
C GLY A 83 -9.40 -17.49 -9.02
N ILE A 84 -9.35 -16.28 -8.45
CA ILE A 84 -10.44 -15.30 -8.52
C ILE A 84 -9.93 -14.03 -9.23
N PRO A 85 -9.60 -14.11 -10.54
CA PRO A 85 -8.94 -13.02 -11.27
C PRO A 85 -9.79 -11.76 -11.36
N SER A 86 -11.12 -11.86 -11.31
CA SER A 86 -12.04 -10.71 -11.29
C SER A 86 -11.85 -9.83 -10.05
N VAL A 87 -11.79 -10.45 -8.86
CA VAL A 87 -11.54 -9.76 -7.60
C VAL A 87 -10.13 -9.18 -7.59
N GLY A 88 -9.14 -9.96 -8.06
CA GLY A 88 -7.77 -9.49 -8.22
C GLY A 88 -7.65 -8.25 -9.11
N LEU A 89 -8.36 -8.23 -10.23
CA LEU A 89 -8.38 -7.10 -11.17
C LEU A 89 -9.00 -5.85 -10.54
N LEU A 90 -10.16 -5.98 -9.89
CA LEU A 90 -10.81 -4.85 -9.22
C LEU A 90 -9.93 -4.25 -8.11
N LEU A 91 -9.32 -5.10 -7.28
CA LEU A 91 -8.43 -4.66 -6.21
C LEU A 91 -7.12 -4.08 -6.75
N GLY A 92 -6.57 -4.65 -7.83
CA GLY A 92 -5.39 -4.12 -8.53
C GLY A 92 -5.64 -2.73 -9.12
N ALA A 93 -6.79 -2.52 -9.76
CA ALA A 93 -7.20 -1.21 -10.27
C ALA A 93 -7.37 -0.19 -9.12
N LEU A 94 -8.01 -0.60 -8.02
CA LEU A 94 -8.15 0.23 -6.81
C LEU A 94 -6.79 0.61 -6.22
N ALA A 95 -5.85 -0.34 -6.17
CA ALA A 95 -4.48 -0.12 -5.69
C ALA A 95 -3.72 0.89 -6.57
N LEU A 96 -3.84 0.80 -7.89
CA LEU A 96 -3.27 1.80 -8.81
C LEU A 96 -3.87 3.18 -8.57
N TYR A 97 -5.19 3.29 -8.43
CA TYR A 97 -5.86 4.57 -8.21
C TYR A 97 -5.36 5.27 -6.93
N TRP A 98 -5.34 4.55 -5.80
CA TRP A 98 -4.87 5.11 -4.54
C TRP A 98 -3.37 5.34 -4.51
N GLY A 99 -2.58 4.47 -5.14
CA GLY A 99 -1.12 4.63 -5.28
C GLY A 99 -0.76 5.88 -6.07
N VAL A 100 -1.37 6.06 -7.25
CA VAL A 100 -1.17 7.27 -8.07
C VAL A 100 -1.70 8.52 -7.35
N SER A 101 -2.85 8.43 -6.67
CA SER A 101 -3.41 9.55 -5.90
C SER A 101 -2.53 9.97 -4.72
N ALA A 102 -1.88 9.01 -4.04
CA ALA A 102 -0.94 9.30 -2.96
C ALA A 102 0.35 9.94 -3.47
N LEU A 103 0.85 9.49 -4.63
CA LEU A 103 2.03 10.10 -5.26
C LEU A 103 1.75 11.52 -5.75
N ARG A 104 0.56 11.78 -6.31
CA ARG A 104 0.12 13.12 -6.73
C ARG A 104 -0.09 14.08 -5.56
N GLY A 105 -0.39 13.56 -4.36
CA GLY A 105 -0.59 14.37 -3.16
C GLY A 105 0.67 15.08 -2.64
N GLY A 106 1.84 14.80 -3.20
CA GLY A 106 3.10 15.43 -2.81
C GLY A 106 3.83 14.61 -1.75
N VAL A 107 4.52 13.55 -2.18
CA VAL A 107 5.45 12.80 -1.32
C VAL A 107 6.66 13.64 -0.86
N GLU A 108 6.79 14.86 -1.36
CA GLU A 108 7.80 15.86 -0.99
C GLU A 108 7.44 16.59 0.31
N SER A 109 6.15 16.78 0.63
CA SER A 109 5.69 17.54 1.80
C SER A 109 5.79 16.77 3.12
N LEU A 110 6.21 15.50 3.07
CA LEU A 110 6.27 14.60 4.23
C LEU A 110 7.62 14.65 4.95
N GLY A 111 8.58 15.45 4.47
CA GLY A 111 9.90 15.61 5.09
C GLY A 111 10.56 14.25 5.39
N PRO A 112 11.10 14.01 6.60
CA PRO A 112 11.71 12.73 6.99
C PRO A 112 10.78 11.50 6.89
N ALA A 113 9.45 11.67 6.98
CA ALA A 113 8.47 10.58 6.84
C ALA A 113 8.18 10.22 5.36
N ALA A 114 8.77 10.93 4.41
CA ALA A 114 8.62 10.63 2.97
C ALA A 114 9.17 9.24 2.62
N ARG A 115 10.26 8.78 3.25
CA ARG A 115 10.91 7.50 2.93
C ARG A 115 9.99 6.29 3.12
N PRO A 116 9.44 6.02 4.33
CA PRO A 116 8.55 4.87 4.54
C PRO A 116 7.26 4.97 3.71
N GLN A 117 6.78 6.17 3.42
CA GLN A 117 5.58 6.37 2.61
C GLN A 117 5.84 6.12 1.11
N ARG A 118 7.01 6.52 0.59
CA ARG A 118 7.43 6.23 -0.78
C ARG A 118 7.60 4.72 -0.99
N THR A 119 8.24 4.00 -0.07
CA THR A 119 8.37 2.54 -0.18
C THR A 119 7.01 1.84 -0.18
N ALA A 120 6.06 2.29 0.64
CA ALA A 120 4.72 1.73 0.66
C ALA A 120 3.94 1.97 -0.64
N ALA A 121 4.02 3.18 -1.20
CA ALA A 121 3.36 3.50 -2.46
C ALA A 121 3.97 2.74 -3.65
N VAL A 122 5.30 2.64 -3.71
CA VAL A 122 6.02 1.95 -4.79
C VAL A 122 5.75 0.45 -4.74
N SER A 123 5.82 -0.18 -3.57
CA SER A 123 5.53 -1.62 -3.46
C SER A 123 4.08 -1.94 -3.83
N GLY A 124 3.12 -1.09 -3.43
CA GLY A 124 1.72 -1.20 -3.86
C GLY A 124 1.55 -1.13 -5.38
N LEU A 125 2.25 -0.20 -6.06
CA LEU A 125 2.21 -0.09 -7.52
C LEU A 125 2.82 -1.31 -8.22
N VAL A 126 4.00 -1.77 -7.78
CA VAL A 126 4.65 -2.96 -8.36
C VAL A 126 3.74 -4.17 -8.24
N THR A 127 3.19 -4.43 -7.06
CA THR A 127 2.28 -5.56 -6.84
C THR A 127 0.99 -5.41 -7.64
N ALA A 128 0.43 -4.20 -7.76
CA ALA A 128 -0.74 -3.95 -8.59
C ALA A 128 -0.49 -4.19 -10.09
N THR A 129 0.67 -3.77 -10.61
CA THR A 129 1.03 -4.02 -12.01
C THR A 129 1.17 -5.52 -12.30
N LEU A 130 1.78 -6.28 -11.39
CA LEU A 130 1.88 -7.73 -11.51
C LEU A 130 0.50 -8.41 -11.46
N ALA A 131 -0.36 -8.00 -10.52
CA ALA A 131 -1.72 -8.51 -10.41
C ALA A 131 -2.53 -8.28 -11.69
N LEU A 132 -2.40 -7.09 -12.29
CA LEU A 132 -3.07 -6.76 -13.55
C LEU A 132 -2.53 -7.56 -14.73
N MET A 133 -1.22 -7.80 -14.83
CA MET A 133 -0.67 -8.66 -15.86
C MET A 133 -1.17 -10.09 -15.75
N LEU A 134 -1.22 -10.64 -14.53
CA LEU A 134 -1.75 -11.99 -14.28
C LEU A 134 -3.24 -12.09 -14.63
N ALA A 135 -4.04 -11.11 -14.21
CA ALA A 135 -5.46 -11.06 -14.56
C ALA A 135 -5.66 -10.94 -16.07
N ALA A 136 -4.97 -9.99 -16.72
CA ALA A 136 -5.06 -9.79 -18.17
C ALA A 136 -4.63 -11.04 -18.96
N GLY A 137 -3.54 -11.70 -18.54
CA GLY A 137 -3.11 -12.98 -19.12
C GLY A 137 -4.18 -14.07 -18.97
N SER A 138 -4.80 -14.18 -17.80
CA SER A 138 -5.86 -15.16 -17.55
C SER A 138 -7.09 -14.92 -18.44
N TYR A 139 -7.54 -13.67 -18.56
CA TYR A 139 -8.64 -13.30 -19.45
C TYR A 139 -8.29 -13.48 -20.93
N ALA A 140 -7.05 -13.19 -21.33
CA ALA A 140 -6.60 -13.41 -22.70
C ALA A 140 -6.61 -14.89 -23.09
N VAL A 141 -6.24 -15.79 -22.18
CA VAL A 141 -6.37 -17.24 -22.38
C VAL A 141 -7.84 -17.61 -22.56
N GLN A 142 -8.74 -17.16 -21.68
CA GLN A 142 -10.17 -17.46 -21.83
C GLN A 142 -10.73 -16.98 -23.18
N LEU A 143 -10.32 -15.81 -23.65
CA LEU A 143 -10.79 -15.25 -24.91
C LEU A 143 -10.26 -16.01 -26.13
N THR A 144 -8.98 -16.37 -26.12
CA THR A 144 -8.32 -17.06 -27.24
C THR A 144 -8.74 -18.53 -27.32
N TYR A 145 -9.02 -19.17 -26.17
CA TYR A 145 -9.37 -20.58 -26.09
C TYR A 145 -10.88 -20.82 -25.94
N LYS A 146 -11.73 -19.80 -26.14
CA LYS A 146 -13.19 -19.94 -25.90
C LYS A 146 -13.80 -21.11 -26.67
N ASP A 147 -13.43 -21.28 -27.94
CA ASP A 147 -14.05 -22.29 -28.81
C ASP A 147 -13.65 -23.69 -28.38
N PHE A 148 -12.43 -23.86 -27.89
CA PHE A 148 -11.99 -25.11 -27.28
C PHE A 148 -12.79 -25.42 -26.00
N TYR A 149 -12.93 -24.45 -25.09
CA TYR A 149 -13.65 -24.67 -23.84
C TYR A 149 -15.15 -24.93 -24.06
N VAL A 150 -15.81 -24.16 -24.93
CA VAL A 150 -17.22 -24.36 -25.28
C VAL A 150 -17.42 -25.74 -25.94
N CYS A 151 -16.58 -26.12 -26.91
CA CYS A 151 -16.64 -27.45 -27.54
C CYS A 151 -16.49 -28.58 -26.52
N ARG A 152 -15.54 -28.43 -25.59
CA ARG A 152 -15.26 -29.44 -24.56
C ARG A 152 -16.41 -29.56 -23.55
N ASP A 153 -17.04 -28.44 -23.19
CA ASP A 153 -18.16 -28.43 -22.24
C ASP A 153 -19.46 -28.99 -22.86
N ASP A 154 -19.66 -28.81 -24.18
CA ASP A 154 -20.79 -29.39 -24.93
C ASP A 154 -20.55 -30.84 -25.40
N ALA A 155 -19.33 -31.37 -25.28
CA ALA A 155 -18.98 -32.70 -25.76
C ALA A 155 -19.64 -33.81 -24.93
N LEU A 156 -20.59 -34.53 -25.54
CA LEU A 156 -21.28 -35.66 -24.93
C LEU A 156 -20.47 -36.97 -24.93
N THR A 157 -19.38 -37.06 -25.73
CA THR A 157 -18.57 -38.28 -25.88
C THR A 157 -17.07 -38.00 -25.90
N LYS A 158 -16.27 -39.00 -25.49
CA LYS A 158 -14.79 -38.91 -25.47
C LYS A 158 -14.15 -38.79 -26.85
N THR A 159 -14.84 -39.22 -27.90
CA THR A 159 -14.40 -39.02 -29.29
C THR A 159 -14.58 -37.57 -29.73
N ALA A 160 -15.70 -36.93 -29.38
CA ALA A 160 -15.94 -35.52 -29.66
C ALA A 160 -14.97 -34.61 -28.89
N GLU A 161 -14.65 -34.97 -27.63
CA GLU A 161 -13.65 -34.25 -26.82
C GLU A 161 -12.27 -34.20 -27.50
N LEU A 162 -11.87 -35.27 -28.18
CA LEU A 162 -10.60 -35.33 -28.91
C LEU A 162 -10.61 -34.50 -30.20
N GLU A 163 -11.75 -34.40 -30.88
CA GLU A 163 -11.89 -33.53 -32.05
C GLU A 163 -11.80 -32.05 -31.68
N CYS A 164 -12.22 -31.65 -30.47
CA CYS A 164 -12.05 -30.28 -29.98
C CYS A 164 -10.57 -29.83 -29.94
N ASN A 165 -9.60 -30.75 -29.90
CA ASN A 165 -8.17 -30.40 -29.94
C ASN A 165 -7.73 -29.76 -31.28
N THR A 166 -8.56 -29.83 -32.31
CA THR A 166 -8.31 -29.14 -33.60
C THR A 166 -8.57 -27.64 -33.53
N LEU A 167 -9.29 -27.17 -32.51
CA LEU A 167 -9.61 -25.76 -32.28
C LEU A 167 -8.51 -25.01 -31.51
N LEU A 168 -7.44 -25.70 -31.09
CA LEU A 168 -6.29 -25.01 -30.47
C LEU A 168 -5.51 -24.23 -31.53
N PRO A 169 -5.06 -23.00 -31.22
CA PRO A 169 -4.18 -22.26 -32.11
C PRO A 169 -2.85 -23.02 -32.34
N ASP A 170 -2.33 -22.96 -33.57
CA ASP A 170 -1.08 -23.62 -34.00
C ASP A 170 0.21 -22.92 -33.49
N ASN A 171 0.21 -22.51 -32.22
CA ASN A 171 1.35 -21.92 -31.53
C ASN A 171 2.01 -22.91 -30.57
N PHE A 172 3.13 -22.53 -29.95
CA PHE A 172 3.85 -23.38 -29.00
C PHE A 172 2.95 -23.85 -27.84
N LEU A 173 2.11 -22.96 -27.31
CA LEU A 173 1.21 -23.25 -26.20
C LEU A 173 0.15 -24.28 -26.60
N GLY A 174 -0.42 -24.16 -27.81
CA GLY A 174 -1.37 -25.11 -28.36
C GLY A 174 -0.77 -26.49 -28.59
N LYS A 175 0.50 -26.56 -29.04
CA LYS A 175 1.22 -27.83 -29.18
C LYS A 175 1.48 -28.53 -27.84
N VAL A 176 1.75 -27.77 -26.77
CA VAL A 176 1.97 -28.31 -25.42
C VAL A 176 0.66 -28.74 -24.75
N LEU A 177 -0.43 -28.00 -24.97
CA LEU A 177 -1.75 -28.29 -24.40
C LEU A 177 -2.51 -29.39 -25.14
N LYS A 178 -2.08 -29.75 -26.36
CA LYS A 178 -2.64 -30.88 -27.09
C LYS A 178 -2.43 -32.14 -26.28
N VAL A 179 -3.51 -32.69 -25.74
CA VAL A 179 -3.49 -33.90 -24.91
C VAL A 179 -2.87 -35.03 -25.74
N GLN A 180 -1.66 -35.46 -25.36
CA GLN A 180 -1.07 -36.71 -25.80
C GLN A 180 -1.94 -37.81 -25.19
N ARG A 181 -2.71 -38.46 -26.05
CA ARG A 181 -3.63 -39.55 -25.73
C ARG A 181 -2.93 -40.66 -24.95
#